data_AF-A0A7W8MEU8-F1
#
_entry.id   AF-A0A7W8MEU8-F1
#
_cell.length_a   1.000
_cell.length_b   1.000
_cell.length_c   1.000
_cell.angle_alpha   90.00
_cell.angle_beta   90.00
_cell.angle_gamma   90.00
#
_symmetry.space_group_name_H-M   'P 1'
#
loop_
_entity.id
_entity.type
_entity.pdbx_description
1 polymer ?
#
loop_
_entity_poly.entity_id
_entity_poly.type
_entity_poly.pdbx_seq_one_letter_code
_entity_poly.pdbx_strand_id
1 'polypeptide(L)' 'MLGRTGTVSGTRELPVHGLLYTIIYRIVSTAQLDIVTILHQRMLYPLMEG' A
#
# COMPACT_ATOMS: atom_id res chain seq x y z
N MET A 1 -9.94 11.40 -5.32
CA MET A 1 -8.70 11.18 -4.54
C MET A 1 -8.27 9.74 -4.73
N LEU A 2 -7.02 9.47 -5.12
CA LEU A 2 -6.48 8.11 -5.18
C LEU A 2 -6.24 7.61 -3.75
N GLY A 3 -6.90 6.50 -3.37
CA GLY A 3 -6.67 5.78 -2.11
C GLY A 3 -7.15 6.49 -0.83
N ARG A 4 -7.21 5.73 0.26
CA ARG A 4 -7.45 6.23 1.63
C ARG A 4 -6.13 6.66 2.29
N THR A 5 -6.19 7.59 3.23
CA THR A 5 -5.02 7.95 4.05
C THR A 5 -4.58 6.73 4.86
N GLY A 6 -3.28 6.42 4.83
CA GLY A 6 -2.72 5.32 5.60
C GLY A 6 -2.48 5.66 7.07
N THR A 7 -2.23 4.63 7.87
CA THR A 7 -1.90 4.79 9.30
C THR A 7 -0.52 5.37 9.55
N VAL A 8 0.42 5.15 8.61
CA VAL A 8 1.76 5.74 8.64
C VAL A 8 1.74 7.09 7.93
N SER A 9 2.29 8.11 8.57
CA SER A 9 2.31 9.47 8.01
C SER A 9 2.88 9.50 6.58
N GLY A 10 2.19 10.21 5.70
CA GLY A 10 2.56 10.36 4.29
C GLY A 10 2.23 9.15 3.40
N THR A 11 1.72 8.04 3.94
CA THR A 11 1.28 6.90 3.13
C THR A 11 -0.20 6.97 2.76
N ARG A 12 -0.54 6.27 1.69
CA ARG A 12 -1.89 6.02 1.22
C ARG A 12 -2.06 4.53 0.96
N GLU A 13 -3.30 4.10 1.05
CA GLU A 13 -3.68 2.71 0.86
C GLU A 13 -4.67 2.59 -0.27
N LEU A 14 -4.40 1.66 -1.18
CA LEU A 14 -5.25 1.32 -2.31
C LEU A 14 -5.59 -0.18 -2.24
N PRO A 15 -6.82 -0.53 -1.81
CA PRO A 15 -7.31 -1.91 -1.92
C PRO A 15 -7.39 -2.33 -3.38
N VAL A 16 -6.87 -3.51 -3.70
CA VAL A 16 -6.96 -4.07 -5.06
C VAL A 16 -8.26 -4.84 -5.18
N HIS A 17 -9.21 -4.33 -5.95
CA HIS A 17 -10.52 -4.97 -6.12
C HIS A 17 -10.38 -6.40 -6.66
N GLY A 18 -11.06 -7.34 -6.02
CA GLY A 18 -11.02 -8.77 -6.37
C GLY A 18 -9.82 -9.54 -5.81
N LEU A 19 -8.87 -8.87 -5.16
CA LEU A 19 -7.70 -9.50 -4.55
C LEU A 19 -7.62 -9.17 -3.05
N LEU A 20 -7.02 -10.08 -2.27
CA LEU A 20 -6.79 -9.89 -0.83
C LEU A 20 -5.51 -9.09 -0.57
N TYR A 21 -5.27 -8.06 -1.38
CA TYR A 21 -4.07 -7.24 -1.32
C TYR A 21 -4.42 -5.76 -1.23
N THR A 22 -3.60 -5.03 -0.47
CA THR A 22 -3.62 -3.57 -0.38
C THR A 22 -2.25 -3.04 -0.76
N ILE A 23 -2.20 -2.10 -1.69
CA ILE A 23 -0.98 -1.40 -2.07
C ILE A 23 -0.79 -0.22 -1.12
N ILE A 24 0.38 -0.13 -0.50
CA ILE A 24 0.79 1.00 0.34
C ILE A 24 1.77 1.85 -0.46
N TYR A 25 1.47 3.13 -0.63
CA TYR A 25 2.27 4.01 -1.47
C TYR A 25 2.35 5.43 -0.90
N ARG A 26 3.26 6.24 -1.44
CA ARG A 26 3.40 7.68 -1.15
C ARG A 26 3.25 8.48 -2.43
N ILE A 27 2.74 9.70 -2.32
CA ILE A 27 2.72 10.65 -3.43
C ILE A 27 4.00 11.48 -3.35
N VAL A 28 4.88 11.33 -4.33
CA VAL A 28 6.15 12.10 -4.40
C VAL A 28 5.93 13.39 -5.19
N SER A 29 5.15 13.32 -6.26
CA SER A 29 4.76 14.47 -7.09
C SER A 29 3.41 14.21 -7.75
N THR A 30 2.94 15.13 -8.59
CA THR A 30 1.69 14.96 -9.35
C THR A 30 1.75 13.80 -10.36
N ALA A 31 2.94 13.37 -10.78
CA ALA A 31 3.13 12.32 -11.78
C ALA A 31 3.90 11.09 -11.25
N GLN A 32 4.30 11.09 -9.98
CA GLN A 32 5.12 10.02 -9.41
C GLN A 32 4.56 9.53 -8.07
N LEU A 33 4.49 8.21 -7.96
CA LEU A 33 4.14 7.48 -6.74
C LEU A 33 5.29 6.53 -6.39
N ASP A 34 5.60 6.45 -5.11
CA ASP A 34 6.51 5.42 -4.59
C ASP A 34 5.69 4.32 -3.94
N ILE A 35 5.82 3.08 -4.43
CA ILE A 35 5.20 1.91 -3.81
C ILE A 35 6.08 1.46 -2.65
N VAL A 36 5.57 1.60 -1.43
CA VAL A 36 6.29 1.26 -0.20
C VAL A 36 6.25 -0.25 0.02
N THR A 37 5.06 -0.85 -0.10
CA THR A 37 4.86 -2.30 0.04
C THR A 37 3.51 -2.72 -0.52
N ILE A 38 3.31 -4.02 -0.69
CA ILE A 38 2.02 -4.64 -1.02
C ILE A 38 1.70 -5.63 0.09
N LEU A 39 0.62 -5.36 0.82
CA LEU A 39 0.23 -6.15 1.99
C LEU A 39 -0.87 -7.14 1.63
N HIS A 40 -0.71 -8.40 2.04
CA HIS A 40 -1.81 -9.36 2.04
C HIS A 40 -2.71 -9.10 3.25
N GLN A 41 -4.03 -9.03 3.03
CA GLN A 41 -4.99 -8.57 4.04
C GLN A 41 -5.30 -9.59 5.13
N ARG A 42 -5.01 -10.88 4.88
CA ARG A 42 -5.37 -11.98 5.81
C ARG A 42 -4.18 -12.71 6.43
N MET A 43 -2.96 -12.43 5.96
CA MET A 43 -1.76 -13.15 6.36
C MET A 43 -0.57 -12.21 6.30
N LEU A 44 0.44 -12.48 7.12
CA LEU A 44 1.74 -11.83 6.97
C LEU A 44 2.45 -12.46 5.77
N TYR A 45 2.35 -11.78 4.63
CA TYR A 45 3.01 -12.15 3.39
C TYR A 45 3.56 -10.90 2.70
N PRO A 46 4.77 -10.94 2.11
CA PRO A 46 5.72 -12.06 2.17
C PRO A 46 6.17 -12.31 3.62
N LEU A 47 6.51 -13.56 3.94
CA LEU A 47 7.18 -13.85 5.21
C LEU A 47 8.43 -12.97 5.27
N MET A 48 8.61 -12.21 6.35
CA MET A 48 9.88 -11.53 6.56
C MET A 48 10.94 -12.61 6.71
N GLU A 49 11.90 -12.67 5.78
CA GLU A 49 13.13 -13.40 6.06
C GLU A 49 13.84 -12.65 7.19
N GLY A 50 14.09 -13.38 8.29
CA GLY A 50 14.80 -12.89 9.47
C GLY A 50 16.30 -12.86 9.26
#